data_AF-A0A1C6KPC9-F1
#
_entry.id   AF-A0A1C6KPC9-F1
#
_cell.length_a   1.000
_cell.length_b   1.000
_cell.length_c   1.000
_cell.angle_alpha   90.00
_cell.angle_beta   90.00
_cell.angle_gamma   90.00
#
_symmetry.space_group_name_H-M   'P 1'
#
loop_
_entity.id
_entity.type
_entity.pdbx_description
1 polymer ?
#
loop_
_entity_poly.entity_id
_entity_poly.type
_entity_poly.pdbx_seq_one_letter_code
_entity_poly.pdbx_strand_id
1 'polypeptide(L)'
;MADNKNNMQDEADIITLEFDDGTELECEIMGVFDYNGKDYIALIPLDDSDDVYIYGYNEVGEDEFELVDIEDDELFQNVVQEFDAIMAEDDGSIN
;
A
#
# COMPACT_ATOMS: atom_id res chain seq x y z
N MET A 1 -13.91 -8.80 -27.15
CA MET A 1 -13.50 -9.02 -25.76
C MET A 1 -12.32 -8.09 -25.59
N ALA A 2 -12.62 -6.86 -25.19
CA ALA A 2 -11.72 -5.73 -25.27
C ALA A 2 -11.41 -5.31 -23.83
N ASP A 3 -10.16 -5.56 -23.45
CA ASP A 3 -9.34 -4.70 -22.59
C ASP A 3 -9.95 -4.40 -21.21
N ASN A 4 -9.74 -5.33 -20.26
CA ASN A 4 -9.84 -5.03 -18.83
C ASN A 4 -8.62 -4.18 -18.43
N LYS A 5 -8.59 -2.97 -18.97
CA LYS A 5 -7.56 -1.95 -18.75
C LYS A 5 -7.62 -1.60 -17.27
N ASN A 6 -6.70 -2.19 -16.52
CA ASN A 6 -6.44 -1.89 -15.13
C ASN A 6 -6.19 -0.37 -15.05
N ASN A 7 -7.17 0.32 -14.45
CA ASN A 7 -7.38 1.75 -14.61
C ASN A 7 -6.41 2.52 -13.73
N MET A 8 -5.18 2.64 -14.21
CA MET A 8 -4.21 3.63 -13.74
C MET A 8 -4.74 5.04 -14.07
N GLN A 9 -5.53 5.62 -13.17
CA GLN A 9 -6.00 7.01 -13.25
C GLN A 9 -6.53 7.50 -11.89
N ASP A 10 -5.63 8.03 -11.08
CA ASP A 10 -5.71 9.37 -10.47
C ASP A 10 -7.10 9.79 -9.94
N GLU A 11 -7.59 9.16 -8.86
CA GLU A 11 -8.71 9.69 -8.06
C GLU A 11 -8.78 9.02 -6.67
N ALA A 12 -7.73 9.21 -5.84
CA ALA A 12 -7.54 8.52 -4.54
C ALA A 12 -7.62 6.99 -4.71
N ASP A 13 -6.46 6.32 -4.79
CA ASP A 13 -6.39 4.87 -4.99
C ASP A 13 -6.94 4.11 -3.77
N ILE A 14 -8.27 4.04 -3.65
CA ILE A 14 -8.97 3.19 -2.69
C ILE A 14 -9.02 1.79 -3.30
N ILE A 15 -8.37 0.85 -2.64
CA ILE A 15 -8.39 -0.56 -3.00
C ILE A 15 -9.37 -1.31 -2.12
N THR A 16 -10.10 -2.26 -2.71
CA THR A 16 -10.94 -3.20 -1.97
C THR A 16 -10.14 -4.47 -1.75
N LEU A 17 -9.78 -4.75 -0.50
CA LEU A 17 -9.14 -5.99 -0.08
C LEU A 17 -10.19 -7.04 0.20
N GLU A 18 -10.17 -8.12 -0.57
CA GLU A 18 -10.95 -9.33 -0.28
C GLU A 18 -10.11 -10.25 0.61
N PHE A 19 -10.57 -10.47 1.84
CA PHE A 19 -9.94 -11.42 2.74
C PHE A 19 -10.48 -12.85 2.50
N ASP A 20 -9.70 -13.86 2.86
CA ASP A 20 -10.07 -15.29 2.73
C ASP A 20 -11.34 -15.67 3.53
N ASP A 21 -11.72 -14.87 4.54
CA ASP A 21 -12.98 -15.02 5.29
C ASP A 21 -14.22 -14.55 4.50
N GLY A 22 -14.04 -13.94 3.32
CA GLY A 22 -15.09 -13.40 2.47
C GLY A 22 -15.53 -11.99 2.86
N THR A 23 -14.76 -11.30 3.70
CA THR A 23 -14.96 -9.89 4.05
C THR A 23 -14.21 -8.99 3.08
N GLU A 24 -14.88 -7.94 2.62
CA GLU A 24 -14.30 -6.87 1.80
C GLU A 24 -13.96 -5.68 2.69
N LEU A 25 -12.74 -5.15 2.60
CA LEU A 25 -12.29 -3.97 3.33
C LEU A 25 -11.79 -2.94 2.35
N GLU A 26 -12.41 -1.77 2.36
CA GLU A 26 -11.95 -0.63 1.56
C GLU A 26 -10.79 0.05 2.29
N CYS A 27 -9.66 0.18 1.60
CA CYS A 27 -8.45 0.82 2.12
C CYS A 27 -7.98 1.89 1.15
N GLU A 28 -7.64 3.06 1.66
CA GLU A 28 -7.02 4.14 0.90
C GLU A 28 -5.51 3.93 0.83
N ILE A 29 -4.93 3.96 -0.38
CA ILE A 29 -3.49 3.94 -0.56
C ILE A 29 -2.91 5.28 -0.10
N MET A 30 -2.13 5.23 0.99
CA MET A 30 -1.37 6.36 1.48
C MET A 30 -0.11 6.59 0.64
N GLY A 31 0.51 5.51 0.16
CA GLY A 31 1.66 5.58 -0.73
C GLY A 31 2.35 4.23 -0.95
N VAL A 32 3.23 4.18 -1.96
CA VAL A 32 4.10 3.02 -2.25
C VAL A 32 5.56 3.47 -2.20
N PHE A 33 6.44 2.62 -1.69
CA PHE A 33 7.86 2.91 -1.56
C PHE A 33 8.70 1.64 -1.62
N ASP A 34 9.95 1.77 -2.05
CA ASP A 34 10.91 0.68 -2.02
C ASP A 34 11.70 0.69 -0.72
N TYR A 35 11.85 -0.48 -0.09
CA TYR A 35 12.71 -0.67 1.05
C TYR A 35 13.50 -1.97 0.90
N ASN A 36 14.82 -1.90 1.06
CA ASN A 36 15.70 -3.07 1.04
C ASN A 36 15.55 -3.96 -0.23
N GLY A 37 15.22 -3.34 -1.38
CA GLY A 37 15.03 -4.03 -2.65
C GLY A 37 13.70 -4.79 -2.79
N LYS A 38 12.71 -4.44 -1.97
CA LYS A 38 11.33 -4.90 -2.06
C LYS A 38 10.41 -3.68 -2.06
N ASP A 39 9.32 -3.77 -2.81
CA ASP A 39 8.30 -2.73 -2.82
C ASP A 39 7.30 -2.95 -1.69
N TYR A 40 6.84 -1.86 -1.10
CA TYR A 40 5.88 -1.84 0.00
C TYR A 40 4.79 -0.82 -0.28
N ILE A 41 3.59 -1.13 0.19
CA ILE A 41 2.41 -0.27 0.07
C ILE A 41 1.84 0.00 1.45
N ALA A 42 1.63 1.28 1.74
CA ALA A 42 0.96 1.76 2.94
C ALA A 42 -0.52 2.05 2.63
N LEU A 43 -1.40 1.47 3.43
CA LEU A 43 -2.85 1.48 3.27
C LEU A 43 -3.53 1.91 4.57
N ILE A 44 -4.58 2.70 4.47
CA ILE A 44 -5.40 3.12 5.62
C ILE A 44 -6.81 2.55 5.44
N PRO A 45 -7.33 1.76 6.38
CA PRO A 45 -8.67 1.21 6.30
C PRO A 45 -9.70 2.33 6.43
N LEU A 46 -10.80 2.25 5.69
CA LEU A 46 -11.91 3.20 5.80
C LEU A 46 -12.87 2.86 6.95
N ASP A 47 -12.60 1.81 7.74
CA ASP A 47 -13.43 1.31 8.86
C ASP A 47 -13.28 2.14 10.16
N ASP A 48 -12.99 3.45 10.05
CA ASP A 48 -12.81 4.39 11.18
C ASP A 48 -11.63 4.07 12.12
N SER A 49 -10.77 3.11 11.73
CA SER A 49 -9.52 2.82 12.44
C SER A 49 -8.40 3.69 11.88
N ASP A 50 -7.78 4.54 12.72
CA ASP A 50 -6.58 5.32 12.38
C ASP A 50 -5.30 4.45 12.26
N ASP A 51 -5.45 3.18 11.89
CA ASP A 51 -4.35 2.22 11.76
C ASP A 51 -3.80 2.23 10.33
N VAL A 52 -2.47 2.24 10.18
CA VAL A 52 -1.80 2.13 8.87
C VAL A 52 -1.35 0.68 8.68
N TYR A 53 -1.84 0.03 7.63
CA TYR A 53 -1.37 -1.29 7.22
C TYR A 53 -0.27 -1.15 6.18
N ILE A 54 0.86 -1.83 6.39
CA ILE A 54 1.92 -1.93 5.39
C ILE A 54 2.07 -3.36 4.93
N TYR A 55 1.97 -3.56 3.62
CA TYR A 55 2.16 -4.84 2.96
C TYR A 55 3.30 -4.73 1.94
N GLY A 56 4.00 -5.84 1.70
CA GLY A 56 4.90 -5.95 0.56
C GLY A 56 4.08 -5.96 -0.73
N TYR A 57 4.36 -5.03 -1.63
CA TYR A 57 3.80 -4.99 -2.97
C TYR A 57 4.67 -5.87 -3.89
N ASN A 58 4.08 -6.89 -4.52
CA ASN A 58 4.80 -7.77 -5.43
C ASN A 58 4.06 -7.88 -6.76
N GLU A 59 4.63 -7.32 -7.83
CA GLU A 59 4.11 -7.50 -9.18
C GLU A 59 4.35 -8.94 -9.65
N VAL A 60 3.27 -9.70 -9.81
CA VAL A 60 3.31 -11.08 -10.33
C VAL A 60 2.93 -11.20 -11.79
N GLY A 61 2.41 -10.13 -12.40
CA GLY A 61 2.04 -10.06 -13.80
C GLY A 61 1.91 -8.64 -14.34
N GLU A 62 1.56 -8.51 -15.62
CA GLU A 62 1.38 -7.20 -16.28
C GLU A 62 0.23 -6.36 -15.69
N ASP A 63 -0.72 -6.99 -14.99
CA ASP A 63 -1.89 -6.33 -14.38
C ASP A 63 -2.28 -6.98 -13.02
N GLU A 64 -1.41 -7.82 -12.45
CA GLU A 64 -1.69 -8.57 -11.22
C GLU A 64 -0.59 -8.31 -10.19
N PHE A 65 -1.01 -7.96 -8.97
CA PHE A 65 -0.15 -7.69 -7.83
C PHE A 65 -0.57 -8.57 -6.66
N GLU A 66 0.41 -9.02 -5.88
CA GLU A 66 0.20 -9.71 -4.63
C GLU A 66 0.63 -8.81 -3.47
N LEU A 67 -0.20 -8.79 -2.42
CA LEU A 67 0.17 -8.16 -1.16
C LEU A 67 0.69 -9.23 -0.20
N VAL A 68 1.89 -9.01 0.31
CA VAL A 68 2.58 -9.93 1.20
C VAL A 68 2.62 -9.33 2.61
N ASP A 69 2.04 -10.05 3.58
CA ASP A 69 2.08 -9.64 4.98
C ASP A 69 3.52 -9.64 5.53
N ILE A 70 3.82 -8.65 6.37
CA ILE A 70 5.14 -8.52 6.99
C ILE A 70 5.11 -9.26 8.33
N GLU A 71 5.46 -10.55 8.31
CA GLU A 71 5.50 -11.39 9.53
C GLU A 71 6.58 -10.98 10.54
N ASP A 72 7.53 -10.14 10.13
CA ASP A 72 8.67 -9.71 10.94
C ASP A 72 8.44 -8.30 11.50
N ASP A 73 8.16 -8.20 12.80
CA ASP A 73 7.93 -6.94 13.52
C ASP A 73 9.08 -5.94 13.33
N GLU A 74 10.35 -6.40 13.33
CA GLU A 74 11.48 -5.50 13.11
C GLU A 74 11.44 -4.91 11.70
N LEU A 75 11.20 -5.74 10.68
CA LEU A 75 11.05 -5.29 9.30
C LEU A 75 9.89 -4.30 9.17
N PHE A 76 8.72 -4.60 9.75
CA PHE A 76 7.56 -3.70 9.71
C PHE A 76 7.91 -2.34 10.31
N GLN A 77 8.51 -2.31 11.51
CA GLN A 77 8.92 -1.06 12.16
C GLN A 77 9.98 -0.27 11.36
N ASN A 78 10.89 -0.96 10.66
CA ASN A 78 11.87 -0.30 9.80
C ASN A 78 11.21 0.32 8.56
N VAL A 79 10.30 -0.44 7.93
CA VAL A 79 9.55 -0.04 6.74
C VAL A 79 8.64 1.16 7.06
N VAL A 80 7.94 1.13 8.20
CA VAL A 80 7.16 2.28 8.71
C VAL A 80 8.05 3.49 8.96
N GLN A 81 9.22 3.32 9.59
CA GLN A 81 10.14 4.42 9.85
C GLN A 81 10.69 5.04 8.56
N GLU A 82 11.04 4.22 7.58
CA GLU A 82 11.50 4.70 6.27
C GLU A 82 10.39 5.50 5.59
N PHE A 83 9.15 5.00 5.62
CA PHE A 83 8.00 5.70 5.07
C PHE A 83 7.73 7.04 5.76
N ASP A 84 7.74 7.07 7.10
CA ASP A 84 7.57 8.30 7.88
C ASP A 84 8.69 9.30 7.60
N ALA A 85 9.93 8.83 7.46
CA ALA A 85 11.06 9.66 7.06
C ALA A 85 10.87 10.24 5.64
N ILE A 86 10.48 9.42 4.66
CA ILE A 86 10.22 9.86 3.28
C ILE A 86 9.08 10.90 3.26
N MET A 87 7.99 10.65 3.97
CA MET A 87 6.84 11.57 4.05
C MET A 87 7.21 12.88 4.76
N ALA A 88 8.00 12.81 5.82
CA ALA A 88 8.52 13.98 6.51
C ALA A 88 9.53 14.77 5.65
N GLU A 89 10.27 14.11 4.77
CA GLU A 89 11.20 14.73 3.83
C GLU A 89 10.48 15.36 2.61
N ASP A 90 9.39 14.75 2.12
CA ASP A 90 8.60 15.28 0.99
C ASP A 90 7.77 16.53 1.38
N ASP A 91 7.28 16.62 2.63
CA ASP A 91 6.64 17.83 3.21
C ASP A 91 7.59 19.06 3.29
N GLY A 92 8.88 18.88 2.99
CA GLY A 92 9.89 19.94 2.97
C GLY A 92 9.76 20.99 1.85
N SER A 93 8.73 20.94 1.01
CA SER A 93 8.48 21.92 -0.08
C SER A 93 7.15 22.67 0.00
N ILE A 94 6.75 23.13 1.18
CA ILE A 94 5.77 24.23 1.30
C ILE A 94 6.52 25.51 1.69
N ASN A 95 7.05 26.23 0.68
CA ASN A 95 7.52 27.61 0.82
C ASN A 95 6.36 28.60 0.78
#